data_AF-A0A1F3TZK0-F1
#
_entry.id   AF-A0A1F3TZK0-F1
#
_cell.length_a   1.000
_cell.length_b   1.000
_cell.length_c   1.000
_cell.angle_alpha   90.00
_cell.angle_beta   90.00
_cell.angle_gamma   90.00
#
_symmetry.space_group_name_H-M   'P 1'
#
loop_
_entity.id
_entity.type
_entity.pdbx_description
1 polymer ?
#
loop_
_entity_poly.entity_id
_entity_poly.type
_entity_poly.pdbx_seq_one_letter_code
_entity_poly.pdbx_strand_id
1 'polypeptide(L)'
;MKTTLMTILMLAGLSANAAQSNSIKDFKFVFQSGKQSFELKKTAPTKDLAFKLAAKECYQRLTGGKYPGEERGLDIIDICANPKM
;
A
#
# COMPACT_ATOMS: atom_id res chain seq x y z
N MET A 1 -18.74 58.89 -33.53
CA MET A 1 -17.84 58.37 -32.48
C MET A 1 -18.68 57.86 -31.32
N LYS A 2 -18.78 56.54 -31.16
CA LYS A 2 -19.37 55.89 -29.98
C LYS A 2 -18.55 54.63 -29.71
N THR A 3 -17.58 54.75 -28.83
CA THR A 3 -16.82 53.65 -28.23
C THR A 3 -17.58 53.18 -26.99
N THR A 4 -17.98 51.92 -26.93
CA THR A 4 -18.47 51.35 -25.67
C THR A 4 -18.04 49.89 -25.54
N LEU A 5 -17.02 49.73 -24.70
CA LEU A 5 -16.61 48.60 -23.86
C LEU A 5 -16.89 47.16 -24.35
N MET A 6 -15.79 46.50 -24.75
CA MET A 6 -15.64 45.04 -24.66
C MET A 6 -15.42 44.64 -23.19
N THR A 7 -16.35 43.89 -22.61
CA THR A 7 -16.17 43.24 -21.30
C THR A 7 -15.59 41.85 -21.52
N ILE A 8 -14.27 41.69 -21.27
CA ILE A 8 -13.60 40.39 -21.25
C ILE A 8 -13.87 39.75 -19.89
N LEU A 9 -14.76 38.75 -19.86
CA LEU A 9 -15.01 37.93 -18.68
C LEU A 9 -13.97 36.78 -18.65
N MET A 10 -12.85 37.00 -17.95
CA MET A 10 -11.89 35.91 -17.64
C MET A 10 -12.52 34.98 -16.60
N LEU A 11 -13.05 33.84 -17.03
CA LEU A 11 -13.34 32.72 -16.12
C LEU A 11 -12.00 32.09 -15.71
N ALA A 12 -11.47 32.53 -14.57
CA ALA A 12 -10.40 31.83 -13.87
C ALA A 12 -10.96 30.50 -13.32
N GLY A 13 -10.67 29.40 -14.01
CA GLY A 13 -10.90 28.06 -13.50
C GLY A 13 -10.01 27.80 -12.30
N LEU A 14 -10.57 27.93 -11.09
CA LEU A 14 -9.95 27.41 -9.87
C LEU A 14 -10.11 25.88 -9.88
N SER A 15 -9.12 25.19 -10.44
CA SER A 15 -8.91 23.77 -10.17
C SER A 15 -8.47 23.63 -8.71
N ALA A 16 -9.43 23.41 -7.81
CA ALA A 16 -9.15 23.03 -6.44
C ALA A 16 -8.52 21.62 -6.45
N ASN A 17 -7.20 21.57 -6.37
CA ASN A 17 -6.50 20.34 -5.99
C ASN A 17 -6.88 20.02 -4.55
N ALA A 18 -7.90 19.19 -4.36
CA ALA A 18 -8.13 18.54 -3.08
C ALA A 18 -6.87 17.69 -2.80
N ALA A 19 -5.97 18.22 -1.96
CA ALA A 19 -4.87 17.46 -1.40
C ALA A 19 -5.48 16.31 -0.59
N GLN A 20 -5.58 15.15 -1.21
CA GLN A 20 -6.05 13.93 -0.58
C GLN A 20 -5.09 13.63 0.57
N SER A 21 -5.51 13.97 1.78
CA SER A 21 -4.78 13.65 3.01
C SER A 21 -4.75 12.13 3.12
N ASN A 22 -3.68 11.54 2.58
CA ASN A 22 -3.33 10.15 2.78
C ASN A 22 -2.85 10.02 4.24
N SER A 23 -3.81 10.03 5.16
CA SER A 23 -3.54 9.77 6.57
C SER A 23 -2.83 8.43 6.67
N ILE A 24 -1.61 8.47 7.22
CA ILE A 24 -0.81 7.28 7.45
C ILE A 24 -1.47 6.49 8.58
N LYS A 25 -1.69 5.19 8.36
CA LYS A 25 -2.37 4.29 9.31
C LYS A 25 -1.50 3.08 9.60
N ASP A 26 -1.73 2.50 10.78
CA ASP A 26 -1.15 1.22 11.16
C ASP A 26 -2.05 0.07 10.73
N PHE A 27 -1.45 -0.90 10.06
CA PHE A 27 -2.09 -2.14 9.63
C PHE A 27 -1.39 -3.33 10.27
N LYS A 28 -2.18 -4.33 10.65
CA LYS A 28 -1.73 -5.57 11.25
C LYS A 28 -2.01 -6.73 10.32
N PHE A 29 -1.05 -7.63 10.17
CA PHE A 29 -1.17 -8.85 9.38
C PHE A 29 -0.68 -10.04 10.19
N VAL A 30 -1.50 -11.09 10.29
CA VAL A 30 -1.15 -12.35 10.96
C VAL A 30 -0.88 -13.40 9.89
N PHE A 31 0.32 -13.95 9.89
CA PHE A 31 0.73 -15.02 8.98
C PHE A 31 0.77 -16.35 9.73
N GLN A 32 0.38 -17.43 9.06
CA GLN A 32 0.34 -18.77 9.63
C GLN A 32 1.27 -19.70 8.86
N SER A 33 2.23 -20.29 9.57
CA SER A 33 3.18 -21.28 9.05
C SER A 33 3.02 -22.57 9.84
N GLY A 34 2.25 -23.51 9.30
CA GLY A 34 1.87 -24.73 10.01
C GLY A 34 1.08 -24.42 11.30
N LYS A 35 1.61 -24.84 12.45
CA LYS A 35 1.00 -24.59 13.78
C LYS A 35 1.44 -23.27 14.41
N GLN A 36 2.37 -22.55 13.80
CA GLN A 36 2.89 -21.29 14.32
C GLN A 36 2.24 -20.12 13.58
N SER A 37 1.97 -19.04 14.32
CA SER A 37 1.54 -17.77 13.75
C SER A 37 2.42 -16.64 14.23
N PHE A 38 2.63 -15.64 13.38
CA PHE A 38 3.32 -14.42 13.77
C PHE A 38 2.66 -13.19 13.17
N GLU A 39 2.84 -12.08 13.84
CA GLU A 39 2.23 -10.80 13.48
C GLU A 39 3.28 -9.84 12.92
N LEU A 40 2.90 -9.11 11.87
CA LEU A 40 3.64 -7.96 11.35
C LEU A 40 2.75 -6.71 11.34
N LYS A 41 3.27 -5.63 11.91
CA LYS A 41 2.64 -4.30 11.87
C LYS A 41 3.34 -3.42 10.83
N LYS A 42 2.56 -2.71 10.03
CA LYS A 42 3.05 -1.80 8.98
C LYS A 42 2.27 -0.51 8.96
N THR A 43 3.02 0.59 8.99
CA THR A 43 2.52 1.95 8.92
C THR A 43 2.59 2.41 7.46
N ALA A 44 1.45 2.73 6.85
CA ALA A 44 1.38 3.12 5.44
C ALA A 44 0.14 3.98 5.12
N PRO A 45 0.12 4.72 4.00
CA PRO A 45 -1.06 5.44 3.53
C PRO A 45 -2.19 4.52 3.04
N THR A 46 -1.88 3.29 2.60
CA THR A 46 -2.89 2.33 2.10
C THR A 46 -2.63 0.93 2.63
N LYS A 47 -3.71 0.14 2.78
CA LYS A 47 -3.63 -1.26 3.17
C LYS A 47 -2.80 -2.07 2.19
N ASP A 48 -2.91 -1.80 0.89
CA ASP A 48 -2.16 -2.49 -0.16
C ASP A 48 -0.65 -2.28 -0.04
N LEU A 49 -0.22 -1.05 0.26
CA LEU A 49 1.20 -0.79 0.49
C LEU A 49 1.67 -1.48 1.77
N ALA A 50 0.90 -1.37 2.86
CA ALA A 50 1.20 -2.05 4.10
C ALA A 50 1.30 -3.58 3.91
N PHE A 51 0.41 -4.16 3.12
CA PHE A 51 0.39 -5.58 2.78
C PHE A 51 1.65 -5.98 1.99
N LYS A 52 2.01 -5.24 0.94
CA LYS A 52 3.25 -5.50 0.17
C LYS A 52 4.50 -5.48 1.07
N LEU A 53 4.57 -4.53 1.99
CA LEU A 53 5.67 -4.45 2.96
C LEU A 53 5.66 -5.62 3.94
N ALA A 54 4.49 -6.02 4.44
CA ALA A 54 4.34 -7.16 5.35
C ALA A 54 4.66 -8.49 4.67
N ALA A 55 4.16 -8.73 3.45
CA ALA A 55 4.41 -9.93 2.68
C ALA A 55 5.91 -10.09 2.35
N LYS A 56 6.59 -8.98 1.99
CA LYS A 56 8.04 -8.98 1.78
C LYS A 56 8.80 -9.37 3.05
N GLU A 57 8.46 -8.79 4.19
CA GLU A 57 9.11 -9.16 5.46
C GLU A 57 8.77 -10.59 5.88
N CYS A 58 7.54 -11.06 5.66
CA CYS A 58 7.13 -12.45 5.89
C CYS A 58 8.06 -13.40 5.13
N TYR A 59 8.26 -13.15 3.83
CA TYR A 59 9.12 -13.98 2.99
C TYR A 59 10.57 -13.95 3.50
N GLN A 60 11.10 -12.76 3.80
CA GLN A 60 12.46 -12.62 4.35
C GLN A 60 12.63 -13.36 5.68
N ARG A 61 11.63 -13.31 6.57
CA ARG A 61 11.65 -13.97 7.87
C ARG A 61 11.65 -15.50 7.73
N LEU A 62 10.83 -16.04 6.83
CA LEU A 62 10.72 -17.49 6.62
C LEU A 62 11.89 -18.09 5.83
N THR A 63 12.56 -17.27 5.01
CA THR A 63 13.72 -17.68 4.21
C THR A 63 15.07 -17.37 4.86
N GLY A 64 15.10 -16.51 5.88
CA GLY A 64 16.35 -15.95 6.41
C GLY A 64 17.13 -15.17 5.34
N GLY A 65 16.45 -14.66 4.31
CA GLY A 65 17.06 -13.95 3.18
C GLY A 65 17.81 -14.83 2.17
N LYS A 66 17.71 -16.16 2.26
CA LYS A 66 18.35 -17.10 1.33
C LYS A 66 17.32 -17.77 0.42
N TYR A 67 17.73 -18.21 -0.77
CA TYR A 67 16.83 -18.95 -1.64
C TYR A 67 16.48 -20.31 -1.00
N PRO A 68 15.18 -20.60 -0.74
CA PRO A 68 14.77 -21.81 -0.01
C PRO A 68 14.65 -23.06 -0.91
N GLY A 69 14.88 -22.93 -2.22
CA GLY A 69 14.46 -23.92 -3.22
C GLY A 69 13.07 -23.60 -3.78
N GLU A 70 12.70 -24.23 -4.90
CA GLU A 70 11.45 -23.93 -5.61
C GLU A 70 10.22 -24.33 -4.82
N GLU A 71 10.09 -25.61 -4.45
CA GLU A 71 8.93 -26.16 -3.73
C GLU A 71 8.67 -25.41 -2.42
N ARG A 72 9.71 -25.31 -1.56
CA ARG A 72 9.63 -24.55 -0.32
C ARG A 72 9.38 -23.06 -0.56
N GLY A 73 9.87 -22.51 -1.67
CA GLY A 73 9.62 -21.14 -2.08
C GLY A 73 8.14 -20.89 -2.35
N LEU A 74 7.48 -21.80 -3.07
CA LEU A 74 6.04 -21.74 -3.35
C LEU A 74 5.22 -21.83 -2.07
N ASP A 75 5.55 -22.75 -1.16
CA ASP A 75 4.88 -22.86 0.14
C ASP A 75 4.97 -21.55 0.96
N ILE A 76 6.15 -20.93 0.97
CA ILE A 76 6.37 -19.66 1.68
C ILE A 76 5.60 -18.52 0.99
N ILE A 77 5.54 -18.50 -0.33
CA ILE A 77 4.75 -17.52 -1.10
C ILE A 77 3.27 -17.63 -0.72
N ASP A 78 2.71 -18.85 -0.66
CA ASP A 78 1.31 -19.07 -0.30
C ASP A 78 1.00 -18.56 1.12
N ILE A 79 1.91 -18.78 2.07
CA ILE A 79 1.80 -18.24 3.43
C ILE A 79 1.80 -16.71 3.40
N CYS A 80 2.77 -16.09 2.72
CA CYS A 80 2.97 -14.64 2.75
C CYS A 80 2.00 -13.86 1.87
N ALA A 81 1.35 -14.51 0.91
CA ALA A 81 0.30 -13.92 0.09
C ALA A 81 -1.07 -13.92 0.79
N ASN A 82 -1.26 -14.75 1.84
CA ASN A 82 -2.57 -15.01 2.41
C ASN A 82 -2.64 -14.89 3.96
N PRO A 83 -2.46 -13.68 4.52
CA PRO A 83 -2.57 -13.44 5.96
C PRO A 83 -4.01 -13.69 6.47
N LYS A 84 -4.15 -14.25 7.67
CA LYS A 84 -5.43 -14.73 8.23
C LYS A 84 -6.35 -13.65 8.81
N MET A 85 -5.92 -12.39 8.77
CA MET A 85 -6.57 -11.18 9.33
C MET A 85 -6.71 -11.19 10.86
#